data_AF-A0A970JCM3-F1
#
_entry.id   AF-A0A970JCM3-F1
#
_cell.length_a   1.000
_cell.length_b   1.000
_cell.length_c   1.000
_cell.angle_alpha   90.00
_cell.angle_beta   90.00
_cell.angle_gamma   90.00
#
_symmetry.space_group_name_H-M   'P 1'
#
loop_
_entity.id
_entity.type
_entity.pdbx_description
1 polymer ?
#
loop_
_entity_poly.entity_id
_entity_poly.type
_entity_poly.pdbx_seq_one_letter_code
_entity_poly.pdbx_strand_id
1 'polypeptide(L)'
;METYICLCNAVEGDKDIRVEYYLIEDGENQFGIKAKTKDDVCTVCGITSSRGEALALIRILKQNYVTPVTLKDVILDWIVEKSSYVG
;
A
#
# COMPACT_ATOMS: atom_id res chain seq x y z
N MET A 1 -17.84 7.55 0.80
CA MET A 1 -17.73 6.73 -0.42
C MET A 1 -16.27 6.39 -0.56
N GLU A 2 -15.92 5.11 -0.45
CA GLU A 2 -14.52 4.68 -0.62
C GLU A 2 -14.25 4.50 -2.12
N THR A 3 -13.37 5.32 -2.67
CA THR A 3 -12.94 5.17 -4.07
C THR A 3 -11.73 4.24 -4.10
N TYR A 4 -11.86 3.12 -4.82
CA TYR A 4 -10.78 2.16 -5.01
C TYR A 4 -10.16 2.36 -6.38
N ILE A 5 -8.94 2.90 -6.43
CA ILE A 5 -8.21 3.03 -7.70
C ILE A 5 -7.29 1.81 -7.83
N CYS A 6 -7.65 0.87 -8.71
CA CYS A 6 -6.77 -0.26 -9.05
C CYS A 6 -5.58 0.25 -9.86
N LEU A 7 -4.39 0.18 -9.28
CA LEU A 7 -3.23 0.86 -9.85
C LEU A 7 -2.27 -0.09 -10.57
N CYS A 8 -2.15 -1.38 -10.19
CA CYS A 8 -1.25 -2.32 -10.87
C CYS A 8 -1.42 -3.79 -10.42
N ASN A 9 -1.04 -4.72 -11.30
CA ASN A 9 -0.79 -6.14 -11.01
C ASN A 9 0.74 -6.37 -10.92
N ALA A 10 1.25 -6.89 -9.81
CA ALA A 10 2.60 -7.44 -9.71
C ALA A 10 2.54 -8.96 -9.89
N VAL A 11 3.39 -9.52 -10.76
CA VAL A 11 3.49 -10.97 -11.02
C VAL A 11 4.93 -11.38 -10.76
N GLU A 12 5.17 -12.19 -9.73
CA GLU A 12 6.49 -12.78 -9.48
C GLU A 12 6.64 -14.08 -10.30
N GLY A 13 7.82 -14.32 -10.87
CA GLY A 13 8.06 -15.44 -11.79
C GLY A 13 7.83 -16.82 -11.16
N ASP A 14 7.27 -17.73 -11.95
CA ASP A 14 7.03 -19.17 -11.72
C ASP A 14 5.95 -19.57 -10.69
N LYS A 15 5.48 -18.66 -9.83
CA LYS A 15 4.25 -18.83 -9.04
C LYS A 15 3.27 -17.72 -9.40
N ASP A 16 2.04 -18.05 -9.82
CA ASP A 16 0.97 -17.09 -10.17
C ASP A 16 0.46 -16.34 -8.90
N ILE A 17 1.36 -15.66 -8.19
CA ILE A 17 1.04 -14.78 -7.07
C ILE A 17 0.86 -13.39 -7.67
N ARG A 18 -0.40 -13.05 -7.94
CA ARG A 18 -0.78 -11.71 -8.39
C ARG A 18 -1.12 -10.87 -7.18
N VAL A 19 -0.34 -9.80 -6.96
CA VAL A 19 -0.63 -8.79 -5.95
C VAL A 19 -1.22 -7.57 -6.64
N GLU A 20 -2.44 -7.21 -6.25
CA GLU A 20 -3.17 -6.04 -6.70
C GLU A 20 -3.11 -4.95 -5.63
N TYR A 21 -2.68 -3.74 -6.02
CA TYR A 21 -2.62 -2.60 -5.11
C TYR A 21 -3.70 -1.57 -5.45
N TYR A 22 -4.39 -1.13 -4.41
CA TYR A 22 -5.49 -0.18 -4.48
C TYR A 22 -5.17 1.02 -3.60
N LEU A 23 -5.32 2.22 -4.16
CA LEU A 23 -5.35 3.44 -3.36
C LEU A 23 -6.76 3.62 -2.79
N ILE A 24 -6.84 3.86 -1.49
CA ILE A 24 -8.07 4.18 -0.77
C ILE A 24 -8.03 5.65 -0.43
N GLU A 25 -9.09 6.36 -0.77
CA GLU A 25 -9.30 7.75 -0.38
C GLU A 25 -10.35 7.76 0.71
N ASP A 26 -9.93 8.01 1.94
CA ASP A 26 -10.82 8.24 3.06
C ASP A 26 -11.31 9.69 3.01
N GLY A 27 -12.60 9.90 3.33
CA GLY A 27 -13.26 11.20 3.22
C GLY A 27 -12.61 12.29 4.09
N GLU A 28 -11.78 11.92 5.06
CA GLU A 28 -11.00 12.82 5.90
C GLU A 28 -9.67 13.30 5.27
N ASN A 29 -9.57 13.27 3.93
CA ASN A 29 -8.36 13.68 3.20
C ASN A 29 -7.14 12.81 3.56
N GLN A 30 -7.40 11.56 3.95
CA GLN A 30 -6.40 10.56 4.26
C GLN A 30 -6.38 9.48 3.19
N PHE A 31 -5.19 9.03 2.86
CA PHE A 31 -4.95 8.02 1.86
C PHE A 31 -4.53 6.72 2.54
N GLY A 32 -5.22 5.65 2.16
CA GLY A 32 -4.92 4.28 2.52
C GLY A 32 -4.41 3.48 1.33
N ILE A 33 -3.87 2.30 1.62
CA ILE A 33 -3.43 1.34 0.62
C ILE A 33 -4.05 -0.01 0.98
N LYS A 34 -4.56 -0.68 -0.04
CA LYS A 34 -5.02 -2.05 0.06
C LYS A 34 -4.22 -2.91 -0.90
N ALA A 35 -3.60 -3.96 -0.36
CA ALA A 35 -2.99 -5.02 -1.16
C ALA A 35 -3.92 -6.23 -1.12
N LYS A 36 -4.19 -6.80 -2.28
CA LYS A 36 -5.01 -7.99 -2.43
C LYS A 36 -4.25 -9.01 -3.26
N THR A 37 -4.25 -10.23 -2.78
CA THR A 37 -3.80 -11.42 -3.51
C THR A 37 -4.98 -12.36 -3.68
N LYS A 38 -4.73 -13.51 -4.34
CA LYS A 38 -5.74 -14.54 -4.53
C LYS A 38 -6.23 -15.13 -3.19
N ASP A 39 -5.33 -15.31 -2.23
CA ASP A 39 -5.60 -15.98 -0.95
C ASP A 39 -5.78 -14.98 0.20
N ASP A 40 -5.09 -13.84 0.16
CA ASP A 40 -5.06 -12.85 1.25
C ASP A 40 -5.41 -11.44 0.80
N VAL A 41 -6.00 -10.67 1.71
CA VAL A 41 -6.26 -9.24 1.52
C VAL A 41 -5.87 -8.46 2.77
N CYS A 42 -5.16 -7.36 2.58
CA CYS A 42 -4.79 -6.45 3.65
C CYS A 42 -5.11 -5.02 3.23
N THR A 43 -5.74 -4.29 4.15
CA THR A 43 -6.14 -2.91 3.95
C THR A 43 -5.59 -2.09 5.10
N VAL A 44 -4.88 -1.02 4.78
CA VAL A 44 -4.36 -0.07 5.76
C VAL A 44 -4.87 1.32 5.37
N CYS A 45 -5.70 1.90 6.23
CA CYS A 45 -6.23 3.26 6.05
C CYS A 45 -5.42 4.26 6.88
N GLY A 46 -5.52 5.55 6.55
CA GLY A 46 -4.89 6.61 7.35
C GLY A 46 -3.36 6.63 7.31
N ILE A 47 -2.74 6.22 6.20
CA ILE A 47 -1.28 6.12 6.09
C ILE A 47 -0.63 7.50 5.92
N THR A 48 -1.22 8.33 5.07
CA THR A 48 -0.74 9.68 4.78
C THR A 48 -1.89 10.56 4.32
N SER A 49 -1.83 11.86 4.60
CA SER A 49 -2.77 12.86 4.05
C SER A 49 -2.37 13.35 2.66
N SER A 50 -1.27 12.84 2.09
CA SER A 50 -0.74 13.27 0.79
C SER A 50 -0.88 12.18 -0.28
N ARG A 51 -1.69 12.45 -1.29
CA ARG A 51 -1.89 11.54 -2.45
C ARG A 51 -0.57 11.16 -3.13
N GLY A 52 0.34 12.12 -3.28
CA GLY A 52 1.64 11.90 -3.91
C GLY A 52 2.50 10.91 -3.13
N GLU A 53 2.43 10.95 -1.79
CA GLU A 53 3.16 10.02 -0.93
C GLU A 53 2.54 8.63 -0.96
N ALA A 54 1.21 8.54 -0.95
CA ALA A 54 0.53 7.26 -1.09
C ALA A 54 0.87 6.59 -2.43
N LEU A 55 0.95 7.36 -3.52
CA LEU A 55 1.40 6.86 -4.82
C LEU A 55 2.88 6.43 -4.81
N ALA A 56 3.75 7.18 -4.13
CA ALA A 56 5.16 6.81 -3.97
C ALA A 56 5.31 5.50 -3.19
N LEU A 57 4.52 5.32 -2.12
CA LEU A 57 4.50 4.10 -1.33
C LEU A 57 4.05 2.90 -2.18
N ILE A 58 2.98 3.04 -2.96
CA ILE A 58 2.53 1.99 -3.90
C ILE A 58 3.64 1.59 -4.89
N ARG A 59 4.47 2.55 -5.35
CA ARG A 59 5.63 2.24 -6.21
C ARG A 59 6.67 1.41 -5.47
N ILE A 60 6.97 1.74 -4.22
CA ILE A 60 7.93 0.98 -3.37
C ILE A 60 7.40 -0.43 -3.13
N LEU A 61 6.13 -0.57 -2.76
CA LEU A 61 5.46 -1.85 -2.54
C LEU A 61 5.54 -2.73 -3.79
N LYS A 62 5.31 -2.13 -4.97
CA LYS A 62 5.42 -2.81 -6.26
C LYS A 62 6.85 -3.26 -6.57
N GLN A 63 7.85 -2.42 -6.30
CA GLN A 63 9.26 -2.77 -6.54
C GLN A 63 9.75 -3.90 -5.63
N ASN A 64 9.24 -3.96 -4.39
CA ASN A 64 9.64 -4.94 -3.39
C ASN A 64 8.71 -6.16 -3.30
N TYR A 65 7.74 -6.30 -4.21
CA TYR A 65 6.76 -7.40 -4.20
C TYR A 65 6.08 -7.62 -2.84
N VAL A 66 5.62 -6.53 -2.22
CA VAL A 66 5.06 -6.58 -0.86
C VAL A 66 3.69 -7.26 -0.85
N THR A 67 3.65 -8.47 -0.29
CA THR A 67 2.40 -9.22 -0.09
C THR A 67 1.50 -8.55 0.97
N PRO A 68 0.18 -8.80 0.97
CA PRO A 68 -0.73 -8.31 2.01
C PRO A 68 -0.32 -8.71 3.43
N VAL A 69 0.36 -9.85 3.59
CA VAL A 69 0.87 -10.31 4.89
C VAL A 69 1.97 -9.40 5.41
N THR A 70 2.90 -8.98 4.54
CA THR A 70 4.02 -8.09 4.89
C THR A 70 3.68 -6.60 4.71
N LEU A 71 2.53 -6.28 4.11
CA LEU A 71 2.10 -4.91 3.84
C LEU A 71 2.07 -4.06 5.10
N LYS A 72 1.52 -4.60 6.18
CA LYS A 72 1.35 -3.87 7.43
C LYS A 72 2.70 -3.50 8.05
N ASP A 73 3.64 -4.44 8.09
CA ASP A 73 5.00 -4.21 8.58
C ASP A 73 5.73 -3.16 7.75
N VAL A 74 5.68 -3.25 6.42
CA VAL A 74 6.34 -2.27 5.53
C VAL A 74 5.74 -0.88 5.69
N ILE A 75 4.42 -0.77 5.81
CA ILE A 75 3.76 0.52 6.04
C ILE A 75 4.12 1.10 7.40
N LEU A 76 4.13 0.28 8.46
CA LEU A 76 4.51 0.71 9.80
C LEU A 76 5.96 1.20 9.85
N ASP A 77 6.88 0.45 9.23
CA ASP A 77 8.29 0.82 9.12
C ASP A 77 8.45 2.17 8.41
N TRP A 78 7.78 2.36 7.27
CA TRP A 78 7.79 3.62 6.53
C TRP A 78 7.24 4.81 7.32
N ILE A 79 6.17 4.62 8.12
CA ILE A 79 5.62 5.67 8.99
C ILE A 79 6.62 6.02 10.10
N VAL A 80 7.27 5.01 10.70
CA VAL A 80 8.26 5.20 11.76
C VAL A 80 9.50 5.92 11.24
N GLU A 81 10.04 5.50 10.08
CA GLU A 81 11.19 6.16 9.44
C GLU A 81 10.92 7.65 9.20
N LYS A 82 9.70 8.00 8.78
CA LYS A 82 9.29 9.40 8.60
C LYS A 82 9.20 10.19 9.90
N SER A 83 8.73 9.58 10.97
CA SER A 83 8.61 10.23 12.27
C SER A 83 9.98 10.57 12.87
N SER A 84 11.03 9.82 12.50
CA SER A 84 12.39 10.05 13.03
C SER A 84 13.11 11.26 12.42
N TYR A 85 12.58 11.91 11.37
CA TYR A 85 13.18 13.10 10.75
C TYR A 85 12.70 14.44 11.34
N VAL A 86 11.79 14.42 12.33
CA VAL A 86 11.45 15.59 13.14
C VAL A 86 12.20 15.49 14.47
N GLY A 87 13.52 15.77 14.41
CA GLY A 87 14.41 15.92 15.55
C GLY A 87 15.32 17.11 15.36
#